data_AF-A0A7S3EQ72-F1
#
_entry.id   AF-A0A7S3EQ72-F1
#
_cell.length_a   1.000
_cell.length_b   1.000
_cell.length_c   1.000
_cell.angle_alpha   90.00
_cell.angle_beta   90.00
_cell.angle_gamma   90.00
#
_symmetry.space_group_name_H-M   'P 1'
#
loop_
_entity.id
_entity.type
_entity.pdbx_description
1 polymer ?
#
loop_
_entity_poly.entity_id
_entity_poly.type
_entity_poly.pdbx_seq_one_letter_code
_entity_poly.pdbx_strand_id
1 'polypeptide(L)'
;PFASVTAYSTKTQLFEQQNHVPTKEGLTVDLDVALLYHVDALRVRDIYLGLGPDYVSVLLMPELSSAVRGLTSEADAKALYTSGRSEMQKKLKAELATVL
;
A
#
# COMPACT_ATOMS: atom_id res chain seq x y z
N PRO A 1 28.06 26.74 0.74
CA PRO A 1 28.06 25.30 1.14
C PRO A 1 26.71 24.66 0.79
N PHE A 2 26.68 23.75 -0.21
CA PHE A 2 25.44 23.23 -0.84
C PHE A 2 25.17 21.74 -0.55
N ALA A 3 25.78 21.16 0.49
CA ALA A 3 25.54 19.77 0.85
C ALA A 3 24.33 19.66 1.79
N SER A 4 23.33 18.87 1.42
CA SER A 4 22.23 18.43 2.29
C SER A 4 22.34 16.93 2.55
N VAL A 5 21.98 16.51 3.76
CA VAL A 5 21.93 15.10 4.15
C VAL A 5 20.47 14.73 4.35
N THR A 6 20.00 13.69 3.66
CA THR A 6 18.64 13.15 3.80
C THR A 6 18.72 11.77 4.44
N ALA A 7 18.17 11.63 5.64
CA ALA A 7 18.14 10.37 6.36
C ALA A 7 16.90 9.54 5.96
N TYR A 8 17.09 8.23 5.83
CA TYR A 8 16.02 7.26 5.60
C TYR A 8 15.95 6.29 6.78
N SER A 9 14.73 6.01 7.24
CA SER A 9 14.50 4.98 8.24
C SER A 9 14.44 3.61 7.58
N THR A 10 15.24 2.66 8.10
CA THR A 10 15.19 1.24 7.72
C THR A 10 14.38 0.40 8.71
N LYS A 11 13.79 1.05 9.73
CA LYS A 11 12.91 0.39 10.70
C LYS A 11 11.55 0.12 10.06
N THR A 12 10.82 -0.84 10.62
CA THR A 12 9.41 -1.04 10.28
C THR A 12 8.60 0.22 10.59
N GLN A 13 7.82 0.65 9.61
CA GLN A 13 6.93 1.80 9.66
C GLN A 13 5.50 1.34 9.38
N LEU A 14 4.56 2.01 10.03
CA LEU A 14 3.13 1.86 9.80
C LEU A 14 2.66 2.96 8.85
N PHE A 15 1.97 2.57 7.79
CA PHE A 15 1.22 3.45 6.92
C PHE A 15 -0.26 3.05 6.95
N GLU A 16 -1.14 4.01 7.20
CA GLU A 16 -2.58 3.79 7.25
C GLU A 16 -3.26 4.64 6.19
N GLN A 17 -4.25 4.05 5.52
CA GLN A 17 -4.99 4.73 4.46
C GLN A 17 -6.47 4.35 4.51
N GLN A 18 -7.31 5.36 4.40
CA GLN A 18 -8.75 5.20 4.19
C GLN A 18 -9.04 5.14 2.70
N ASN A 19 -9.87 4.20 2.28
CA ASN A 19 -10.17 3.95 0.87
C ASN A 19 -11.67 3.96 0.66
N HIS A 20 -12.13 4.74 -0.32
CA HIS A 20 -13.50 4.73 -0.80
C HIS A 20 -13.53 4.01 -2.15
N VAL A 21 -14.05 2.78 -2.17
CA VAL A 21 -13.90 1.87 -3.32
C VAL A 21 -15.19 1.12 -3.64
N PRO A 22 -15.48 0.90 -4.94
CA PRO A 22 -16.64 0.12 -5.34
C PRO A 22 -16.39 -1.37 -5.14
N THR A 23 -17.45 -2.10 -4.84
CA THR A 23 -17.50 -3.56 -4.84
C THR A 23 -17.96 -4.10 -6.18
N LYS A 24 -17.90 -5.43 -6.36
CA LYS A 24 -18.43 -6.12 -7.54
C LYS A 24 -19.90 -5.80 -7.85
N GLU A 25 -20.70 -5.57 -6.82
CA GLU A 25 -22.14 -5.27 -6.92
C GLU A 25 -22.41 -3.78 -7.15
N GLY A 26 -21.36 -2.95 -7.26
CA GLY A 26 -21.47 -1.50 -7.41
C GLY A 26 -21.76 -0.74 -6.12
N LEU A 27 -21.70 -1.40 -4.96
CA LEU A 27 -21.82 -0.73 -3.67
C LEU A 27 -20.48 -0.09 -3.32
N THR A 28 -20.49 1.18 -2.92
CA THR A 28 -19.27 1.81 -2.42
C THR A 28 -19.09 1.52 -0.93
N VAL A 29 -17.87 1.12 -0.55
CA VAL A 29 -17.51 0.81 0.83
C VAL A 29 -16.31 1.64 1.26
N ASP A 30 -16.30 2.00 2.54
CA ASP A 30 -15.14 2.60 3.20
C ASP A 30 -14.29 1.50 3.84
N LEU A 31 -13.00 1.49 3.48
CA LEU A 31 -12.02 0.50 3.97
C LEU A 31 -10.78 1.19 4.52
N ASP A 32 -10.53 0.98 5.80
CA ASP A 32 -9.29 1.35 6.46
C ASP A 32 -8.27 0.22 6.32
N VAL A 33 -7.10 0.52 5.75
CA VAL A 33 -6.04 -0.45 5.50
C VAL A 33 -4.74 0.03 6.13
N ALA A 34 -4.08 -0.87 6.85
CA ALA A 34 -2.79 -0.65 7.48
C ALA A 34 -1.71 -1.51 6.80
N LEU A 35 -0.61 -0.88 6.39
CA LEU A 35 0.55 -1.51 5.80
C LEU A 35 1.76 -1.32 6.72
N LEU A 36 2.39 -2.43 7.10
CA LEU A 36 3.70 -2.42 7.74
C LEU A 36 4.76 -2.66 6.66
N TYR A 37 5.71 -1.75 6.53
CA TYR A 37 6.79 -1.82 5.55
C TYR A 37 8.11 -1.33 6.17
N HIS A 38 9.23 -1.62 5.52
CA HIS A 38 10.52 -1.03 5.86
C HIS A 38 11.34 -0.87 4.58
N VAL A 39 12.25 0.10 4.57
CA VAL A 39 13.17 0.29 3.46
C VAL A 39 14.37 -0.66 3.60
N ASP A 40 14.71 -1.37 2.53
CA ASP A 40 15.97 -2.10 2.43
C ASP A 40 17.14 -1.11 2.38
N ALA A 41 18.04 -1.21 3.36
CA ALA A 41 19.22 -0.36 3.49
C ALA A 41 20.10 -0.37 2.22
N LEU A 42 20.16 -1.49 1.50
CA LEU A 42 20.96 -1.62 0.28
C LEU A 42 20.34 -0.90 -0.92
N ARG A 43 19.03 -0.61 -0.89
CA ARG A 43 18.28 0.02 -1.99
C ARG A 43 17.92 1.49 -1.73
N VAL A 44 18.31 2.06 -0.59
CA VAL A 44 18.01 3.46 -0.22
C VAL A 44 18.48 4.46 -1.29
N ARG A 45 19.64 4.20 -1.91
CA ARG A 45 20.16 5.06 -2.98
C ARG A 45 19.23 5.09 -4.20
N ASP A 46 18.74 3.93 -4.60
CA ASP A 46 17.84 3.81 -5.76
C ASP A 46 16.50 4.47 -5.47
N ILE A 47 15.98 4.32 -4.24
CA ILE A 47 14.78 5.01 -3.78
C ILE A 47 14.97 6.53 -3.83
N TYR A 48 16.08 7.05 -3.29
CA TYR A 48 16.33 8.50 -3.31
C TYR A 48 16.47 9.05 -4.73
N LEU A 49 17.17 8.34 -5.63
CA LEU A 49 17.38 8.81 -7.01
C LEU A 49 16.14 8.64 -7.89
N GLY A 50 15.38 7.56 -7.70
CA GLY A 50 14.23 7.22 -8.54
C GLY A 50 12.91 7.81 -8.06
N LEU A 51 12.64 7.78 -6.75
CA LEU A 51 11.37 8.19 -6.14
C LEU A 51 11.50 9.46 -5.29
N GLY A 52 12.69 9.72 -4.76
CA GLY A 52 12.94 10.83 -3.86
C GLY A 52 12.49 10.55 -2.41
N PRO A 53 12.57 11.58 -1.54
CA PRO A 53 12.24 11.45 -0.12
C PRO A 53 10.77 11.13 0.15
N ASP A 54 9.88 11.42 -0.81
CA ASP A 54 8.42 11.21 -0.69
C ASP A 54 7.95 9.92 -1.39
N TYR A 55 8.79 8.88 -1.35
CA TYR A 55 8.49 7.58 -1.98
C TYR A 55 7.18 6.94 -1.48
N VAL A 56 6.70 7.31 -0.29
CA VAL A 56 5.42 6.84 0.24
C VAL A 56 4.26 7.37 -0.59
N SER A 57 4.20 8.68 -0.86
CA SER A 57 3.13 9.27 -1.66
C SER A 57 3.25 8.93 -3.15
N VAL A 58 4.49 8.76 -3.63
CA VAL A 58 4.79 8.52 -5.05
C VAL A 58 4.58 7.07 -5.47
N LEU A 59 4.83 6.11 -4.57
CA LEU A 59 4.74 4.67 -4.87
C LEU A 59 3.78 3.93 -3.94
N LEU A 60 4.03 3.97 -2.63
CA LEU A 60 3.33 3.12 -1.67
C LEU A 60 1.80 3.38 -1.66
N MET A 61 1.41 4.65 -1.64
CA MET A 61 0.01 5.09 -1.65
C MET A 61 -0.72 4.71 -2.95
N PRO A 62 -0.20 5.02 -4.15
CA PRO A 62 -0.80 4.58 -5.41
C PRO A 62 -0.96 3.08 -5.52
N GLU A 63 0.07 2.30 -5.18
CA GLU A 63 0.04 0.84 -5.29
C GLU A 63 -0.96 0.22 -4.32
N LEU A 64 -1.00 0.71 -3.07
CA LEU A 64 -2.01 0.28 -2.11
C LEU A 64 -3.43 0.59 -2.60
N SER A 65 -3.65 1.79 -3.13
CA SER A 65 -4.94 2.21 -3.67
C SER A 65 -5.38 1.36 -4.86
N SER A 66 -4.44 1.03 -5.73
CA SER A 66 -4.66 0.20 -6.93
C SER A 66 -5.06 -1.22 -6.53
N ALA A 67 -4.25 -1.86 -5.67
CA ALA A 67 -4.48 -3.22 -5.21
C ALA A 67 -5.79 -3.35 -4.42
N VAL A 68 -6.10 -2.40 -3.53
CA VAL A 68 -7.38 -2.39 -2.80
C VAL A 68 -8.56 -2.30 -3.77
N ARG A 69 -8.53 -1.37 -4.75
CA ARG A 69 -9.60 -1.24 -5.75
C ARG A 69 -9.76 -2.48 -6.62
N GLY A 70 -8.65 -3.09 -7.06
CA GLY A 70 -8.66 -4.32 -7.84
C GLY A 70 -9.37 -5.44 -7.09
N LEU A 71 -8.93 -5.70 -5.86
CA LEU A 71 -9.50 -6.77 -5.03
C LEU A 71 -10.96 -6.52 -4.63
N THR A 72 -11.36 -5.29 -4.34
CA THR A 72 -12.76 -5.00 -4.00
C THR A 72 -13.67 -5.08 -5.22
N SER A 73 -13.18 -4.76 -6.42
CA SER A 73 -13.97 -4.89 -7.65
C SER A 73 -14.39 -6.33 -7.95
N GLU A 74 -13.67 -7.32 -7.41
CA GLU A 74 -13.98 -8.75 -7.56
C GLU A 74 -14.79 -9.34 -6.39
N ALA A 75 -14.91 -8.60 -5.28
CA ALA A 75 -15.55 -9.06 -4.06
C ALA A 75 -16.93 -8.43 -3.86
N ASP A 76 -17.89 -9.24 -3.41
CA ASP A 76 -19.17 -8.75 -2.92
C ASP A 76 -18.98 -8.06 -1.57
N ALA A 77 -19.83 -7.06 -1.25
CA ALA A 77 -19.64 -6.27 -0.02
C ALA A 77 -19.63 -7.15 1.23
N LYS A 78 -20.53 -8.14 1.31
CA LYS A 78 -20.63 -9.07 2.44
C LYS A 78 -19.36 -9.90 2.67
N ALA A 79 -18.60 -10.19 1.62
CA ALA A 79 -17.37 -10.99 1.72
C ALA A 79 -16.26 -10.23 2.45
N LEU A 80 -16.25 -8.89 2.37
CA LEU A 80 -15.22 -8.04 2.96
C LEU A 80 -15.19 -8.10 4.50
N TYR A 81 -16.33 -8.37 5.15
CA TYR A 81 -16.45 -8.41 6.61
C TYR A 81 -16.59 -9.82 7.20
N THR A 82 -16.66 -10.86 6.36
CA THR A 82 -16.87 -12.26 6.78
C THR A 82 -15.63 -13.12 6.48
N SER A 83 -15.80 -14.31 5.91
CA SER A 83 -14.70 -15.23 5.61
C SER A 83 -13.72 -14.70 4.55
N GLY A 84 -14.15 -13.74 3.72
CA GLY A 84 -13.33 -13.13 2.67
C GLY A 84 -12.22 -12.21 3.19
N ARG A 85 -12.28 -11.74 4.45
CA ARG A 85 -11.26 -10.83 5.01
C ARG A 85 -9.85 -11.41 5.00
N SER A 86 -9.71 -12.67 5.41
CA SER A 86 -8.39 -13.32 5.44
C SER A 86 -7.84 -13.55 4.03
N GLU A 87 -8.71 -13.87 3.07
CA GLU A 87 -8.34 -14.06 1.67
C GLU A 87 -7.91 -12.74 1.03
N MET A 88 -8.70 -11.67 1.22
CA MET A 88 -8.38 -10.31 0.78
C MET A 88 -7.02 -9.86 1.31
N GLN A 89 -6.76 -10.07 2.60
CA GLN A 89 -5.46 -9.73 3.20
C GLN A 89 -4.30 -10.49 2.55
N LYS A 90 -4.48 -11.79 2.26
CA LYS A 90 -3.45 -12.61 1.60
C LYS A 90 -3.19 -12.13 0.17
N LYS A 91 -4.25 -11.87 -0.60
CA LYS A 91 -4.14 -11.37 -1.98
C LYS A 91 -3.49 -9.99 -2.02
N LEU A 92 -3.91 -9.06 -1.15
CA LEU A 92 -3.33 -7.73 -1.05
C LEU A 92 -1.85 -7.78 -0.72
N LYS A 93 -1.45 -8.62 0.24
CA LYS A 93 -0.04 -8.83 0.57
C LYS A 93 0.76 -9.38 -0.62
N ALA A 94 0.18 -10.31 -1.39
CA ALA A 94 0.84 -10.89 -2.55
C ALA A 94 1.01 -9.88 -3.70
N GLU A 95 0.00 -9.06 -3.98
CA GLU A 95 0.10 -8.00 -4.98
C GLU A 95 1.18 -6.98 -4.60
N LEU A 96 1.14 -6.47 -3.36
CA LEU A 96 2.12 -5.48 -2.91
C LEU A 96 3.55 -6.02 -2.87
N ALA A 97 3.75 -7.29 -2.50
CA ALA A 97 5.07 -7.92 -2.51
C ALA A 97 5.65 -8.15 -3.91
N THR A 98 4.82 -8.08 -4.96
CA THR A 98 5.27 -8.19 -6.35
C THR A 98 5.77 -6.85 -6.89
N VAL A 99 5.19 -5.75 -6.40
CA VAL A 99 5.47 -4.40 -6.89
C VAL A 99 6.52 -3.65 -6.06
N LEU A 100 6.54 -3.85 -4.73
CA LEU A 100 7.44 -3.19 -3.78
C LEU A 100 8.72 -4.00 -3.53
#